data_AF-A0A1G2D952-F1
#
_entry.id   AF-A0A1G2D952-F1
#
_cell.length_a   1.000
_cell.length_b   1.000
_cell.length_c   1.000
_cell.angle_alpha   90.00
_cell.angle_beta   90.00
_cell.angle_gamma   90.00
#
_symmetry.space_group_name_H-M   'P 1'
#
loop_
_entity.id
_entity.type
_entity.pdbx_description
1 polymer ?
#
loop_
_entity_poly.entity_id
_entity_poly.type
_entity_poly.pdbx_seq_one_letter_code
_entity_poly.pdbx_strand_id
1 'polypeptide(L)'
;MSDKNIIVSVAVLLLAVGVVLYAISGGSPVTKSTVTVAPDSSPVAVFAQCLKDRGVIFYGAFWCPHCVNQKKLFGDAVALLPYVECSTPDGNGQLEICKTKKVDGYPTWEFADGSRLSGERTFAELGEKSGCPVPPSE
;
A
#
# COMPACT_ATOMS: atom_id res chain seq x y z
N MET A 1 56.78 -33.71 -12.28
CA MET A 1 55.35 -33.37 -12.23
C MET A 1 55.14 -32.50 -10.99
N SER A 2 55.61 -31.25 -10.99
CA SER A 2 55.77 -30.52 -9.72
C SER A 2 55.56 -29.01 -9.74
N ASP A 3 55.65 -28.29 -10.87
CA ASP A 3 55.59 -26.81 -10.77
C ASP A 3 54.22 -26.22 -11.11
N LYS A 4 53.58 -26.66 -12.20
CA LYS A 4 52.29 -26.08 -12.62
C LYS A 4 51.13 -26.41 -11.66
N ASN A 5 51.07 -27.61 -11.12
CA ASN A 5 50.01 -28.00 -10.20
C ASN A 5 50.16 -27.33 -8.82
N ILE A 6 51.39 -27.08 -8.37
CA ILE A 6 51.65 -26.35 -7.12
C ILE A 6 51.25 -24.87 -7.27
N ILE A 7 51.60 -24.22 -8.38
CA ILE A 7 51.24 -22.81 -8.62
C ILE A 7 49.71 -22.64 -8.72
N VAL A 8 49.02 -23.57 -9.40
CA VAL A 8 47.55 -23.56 -9.49
C VAL A 8 46.93 -23.80 -8.12
N SER A 9 47.44 -24.75 -7.33
CA SER A 9 46.94 -25.01 -5.98
C SER A 9 47.17 -23.83 -5.03
N VAL A 10 48.33 -23.17 -5.07
CA VAL A 10 48.63 -21.99 -4.25
C VAL A 10 47.75 -20.80 -4.67
N ALA A 11 47.53 -20.59 -5.96
CA ALA A 11 46.65 -19.54 -6.45
C ALA A 11 45.18 -19.77 -6.03
N VAL A 12 44.69 -21.00 -6.13
CA VAL A 12 43.34 -21.37 -5.69
C VAL A 12 43.19 -21.24 -4.18
N LEU A 13 44.22 -21.62 -3.40
CA LEU A 13 44.20 -21.48 -1.94
C LEU A 13 44.20 -20.00 -1.52
N LEU A 14 45.02 -19.16 -2.16
CA LEU A 14 45.06 -17.72 -1.88
C LEU A 14 43.75 -17.03 -2.28
N LEU A 15 43.13 -17.41 -3.39
CA LEU A 15 41.81 -16.91 -3.79
C LEU A 15 40.71 -17.34 -2.80
N ALA A 16 40.72 -18.62 -2.38
CA ALA A 16 39.75 -19.12 -1.40
C ALA A 16 39.90 -18.43 -0.04
N VAL A 17 41.15 -18.25 0.44
CA VAL A 17 41.43 -17.52 1.68
C VAL A 17 41.04 -16.04 1.57
N GLY A 18 41.28 -15.39 0.42
CA GLY A 18 40.86 -14.01 0.17
C GLY A 18 39.35 -13.82 0.18
N VAL A 19 38.59 -14.75 -0.42
CA VAL A 19 37.12 -14.73 -0.43
C VAL A 19 36.56 -14.99 0.97
N VAL A 20 37.15 -15.93 1.71
CA VAL A 20 36.75 -16.20 3.11
C VAL A 20 37.03 -14.96 3.96
N LEU A 21 38.22 -14.35 3.89
CA LEU A 21 38.56 -13.13 4.62
C LEU A 21 37.62 -11.95 4.30
N TYR A 22 37.19 -11.80 3.05
CA TYR A 22 36.21 -10.79 2.64
C TYR A 22 34.82 -11.05 3.25
N ALA A 23 34.41 -12.31 3.41
CA ALA A 23 33.13 -12.68 4.01
C ALA A 23 33.11 -12.53 5.55
N ILE A 24 34.24 -12.71 6.24
CA ILE A 24 34.34 -12.51 7.71
C ILE A 24 34.51 -11.05 8.12
N SER A 25 34.95 -10.16 7.22
CA SER A 25 35.09 -8.73 7.54
C SER A 25 33.77 -7.96 7.69
N GLY A 26 32.61 -8.65 7.68
CA GLY A 26 31.32 -8.07 8.08
C GLY A 26 30.93 -6.80 7.33
N GLY A 27 31.52 -6.57 6.15
CA GLY A 27 31.32 -5.41 5.32
C GLY A 27 30.00 -5.51 4.58
N SER A 28 28.90 -5.57 5.32
CA SER A 28 27.61 -5.19 4.77
C SER A 28 27.78 -3.76 4.26
N PRO A 29 27.53 -3.45 2.98
CA PRO A 29 27.24 -2.08 2.63
C PRO A 29 26.03 -1.71 3.48
N VAL A 30 26.25 -0.90 4.51
CA VAL A 30 25.20 -0.11 5.13
C VAL A 30 24.80 0.83 4.01
N THR A 31 23.89 0.36 3.17
CA THR A 31 23.10 1.21 2.30
C THR A 31 22.42 2.14 3.29
N LYS A 32 22.98 3.34 3.46
CA LYS A 32 22.24 4.45 4.02
C LYS A 32 20.97 4.48 3.20
N SER A 33 19.86 4.06 3.80
CA SER A 33 18.53 4.30 3.26
C SER A 33 18.39 5.82 3.17
N THR A 34 18.89 6.39 2.08
CA THR A 34 18.34 7.61 1.54
C THR A 34 16.90 7.23 1.25
N VAL A 35 16.01 7.58 2.19
CA VAL A 35 14.59 7.60 1.93
C VAL A 35 14.41 8.63 0.81
N THR A 36 14.54 8.15 -0.42
CA THR A 36 13.91 8.78 -1.57
C THR A 36 12.44 8.67 -1.24
N VAL A 37 11.92 9.74 -0.64
CA VAL A 37 10.49 10.00 -0.47
C VAL A 37 9.93 9.91 -1.88
N ALA A 38 9.39 8.75 -2.24
CA ALA A 38 8.70 8.58 -3.50
C ALA A 38 7.57 9.61 -3.55
N PRO A 39 7.12 10.03 -4.74
CA PRO A 39 5.94 10.89 -4.88
C PRO A 39 4.70 10.36 -4.12
N ASP A 40 4.71 9.06 -3.80
CA ASP A 40 3.64 8.30 -3.14
C ASP A 40 3.61 8.39 -1.61
N SER A 41 4.45 9.22 -0.96
CA SER A 41 4.59 9.22 0.51
C SER A 41 4.00 10.44 1.23
N SER A 42 2.94 11.05 0.69
CA SER A 42 2.16 12.01 1.49
C SER A 42 1.46 11.29 2.66
N PRO A 43 1.21 11.95 3.81
CA PRO A 43 0.48 11.32 4.92
C PRO A 43 -0.89 10.78 4.50
N VAL A 44 -1.55 11.45 3.55
CA VAL A 44 -2.84 11.02 2.99
C VAL A 44 -2.68 9.76 2.11
N ALA A 45 -1.61 9.66 1.32
CA ALA A 45 -1.31 8.46 0.55
C ALA A 45 -1.01 7.25 1.45
N VAL A 46 -0.24 7.45 2.53
CA VAL A 46 0.00 6.42 3.55
C VAL A 46 -1.31 5.96 4.20
N PHE A 47 -2.20 6.90 4.52
CA PHE A 47 -3.51 6.59 5.08
C PHE A 47 -4.40 5.80 4.11
N ALA A 48 -4.51 6.24 2.86
CA ALA A 48 -5.28 5.56 1.82
C ALA A 48 -4.80 4.12 1.59
N GLN A 49 -3.47 3.94 1.50
CA GLN A 49 -2.87 2.61 1.37
C GLN A 49 -3.13 1.75 2.61
N CYS A 50 -3.02 2.31 3.82
CA CYS A 50 -3.34 1.58 5.04
C CYS A 50 -4.79 1.09 5.06
N LEU A 51 -5.77 1.91 4.64
CA LEU A 51 -7.17 1.49 4.57
C LEU A 51 -7.34 0.25 3.67
N LYS A 52 -6.69 0.25 2.51
CA LYS A 52 -6.66 -0.89 1.59
C LYS A 52 -6.02 -2.12 2.23
N ASP A 53 -4.88 -1.96 2.88
CA ASP A 53 -4.16 -3.06 3.55
C ASP A 53 -4.94 -3.64 4.73
N ARG A 54 -5.76 -2.82 5.40
CA ARG A 54 -6.69 -3.22 6.47
C ARG A 54 -7.98 -3.85 5.95
N GLY A 55 -8.13 -4.03 4.65
CA GLY A 55 -9.33 -4.63 4.06
C GLY A 55 -10.57 -3.75 4.18
N VAL A 56 -10.40 -2.43 4.33
CA VAL A 56 -11.50 -1.48 4.23
C VAL A 56 -11.93 -1.39 2.78
N ILE A 57 -13.23 -1.31 2.51
CA ILE A 57 -13.80 -1.14 1.17
C ILE A 57 -14.67 0.11 1.13
N PHE A 58 -14.45 0.94 0.13
CA PHE A 58 -15.26 2.12 -0.16
C PHE A 58 -16.17 1.84 -1.37
N TYR A 59 -17.43 1.53 -1.10
CA TYR A 59 -18.46 1.39 -2.13
C TYR A 59 -19.06 2.76 -2.48
N GLY A 60 -19.13 3.07 -3.76
CA GLY A 60 -19.77 4.31 -4.22
C GLY A 60 -20.14 4.30 -5.69
N ALA A 61 -20.59 5.46 -6.17
CA ALA A 61 -20.89 5.67 -7.58
C ALA A 61 -20.15 6.89 -8.11
N PHE A 62 -19.64 6.82 -9.35
CA PHE A 62 -18.87 7.91 -9.96
C PHE A 62 -19.65 9.24 -10.02
N TRP A 63 -20.97 9.19 -10.18
CA TRP A 63 -21.85 10.36 -10.27
C TRP A 63 -22.36 10.83 -8.89
N CYS A 64 -22.16 10.07 -7.82
CA CYS A 64 -22.72 10.39 -6.51
C CYS A 64 -21.98 11.60 -5.90
N PRO A 65 -22.67 12.73 -5.59
CA PRO A 65 -22.03 13.93 -5.06
C PRO A 65 -21.23 13.67 -3.77
N HIS A 66 -21.78 12.86 -2.87
CA HIS A 66 -21.12 12.50 -1.62
C HIS A 66 -19.88 11.61 -1.84
N CYS A 67 -19.90 10.74 -2.84
CA CYS A 67 -18.72 9.96 -3.22
C CYS A 67 -17.62 10.86 -3.78
N VAL A 68 -18.00 11.84 -4.61
CA VAL A 68 -17.07 12.82 -5.16
C VAL A 68 -16.44 13.65 -4.05
N ASN A 69 -17.23 14.13 -3.08
CA ASN A 69 -16.72 14.86 -1.92
C ASN A 69 -15.79 14.01 -1.06
N GLN A 70 -16.18 12.76 -0.77
CA GLN A 70 -15.33 11.81 -0.04
C GLN A 70 -13.98 11.63 -0.75
N LYS A 71 -13.98 11.45 -2.07
CA LYS A 71 -12.75 11.29 -2.88
C LYS A 71 -11.87 12.54 -2.86
N LYS A 72 -12.46 13.74 -2.87
CA LYS A 72 -11.70 15.01 -2.80
C LYS A 72 -10.85 15.12 -1.55
N LEU A 73 -11.30 14.59 -0.41
CA LEU A 73 -10.51 14.58 0.83
C LEU A 73 -9.15 13.90 0.63
N PHE A 74 -9.08 12.90 -0.26
CA PHE A 74 -7.85 12.14 -0.52
C PHE A 74 -6.93 12.78 -1.57
N GLY A 75 -7.39 13.81 -2.31
CA GLY A 75 -6.59 14.44 -3.36
C GLY A 75 -5.98 13.42 -4.33
N ASP A 76 -4.69 13.54 -4.61
CA ASP A 76 -3.97 12.62 -5.51
C ASP A 76 -3.93 11.17 -4.99
N ALA A 77 -4.06 10.96 -3.68
CA ALA A 77 -4.13 9.62 -3.09
C ALA A 77 -5.45 8.89 -3.37
N VAL A 78 -6.42 9.52 -4.04
CA VAL A 78 -7.67 8.88 -4.46
C VAL A 78 -7.42 7.60 -5.27
N ALA A 79 -6.32 7.54 -6.04
CA ALA A 79 -5.92 6.36 -6.82
C ALA A 79 -5.55 5.14 -5.95
N LEU A 80 -5.22 5.36 -4.68
CA LEU A 80 -4.86 4.30 -3.72
C LEU A 80 -6.07 3.79 -2.94
N LEU A 81 -7.21 4.48 -3.00
CA LEU A 81 -8.40 4.10 -2.26
C LEU A 81 -8.88 2.70 -2.66
N PRO A 82 -9.35 1.89 -1.68
CA PRO A 82 -10.00 0.62 -1.96
C PRO A 82 -11.45 0.83 -2.45
N TYR A 83 -11.61 1.55 -3.56
CA TYR A 83 -12.90 1.93 -4.13
C TYR A 83 -13.50 0.81 -4.99
N VAL A 84 -14.80 0.55 -4.79
CA VAL A 84 -15.61 -0.31 -5.65
C VAL A 84 -16.71 0.54 -6.29
N GLU A 85 -16.68 0.60 -7.63
CA GLU A 85 -17.76 1.21 -8.39
C GLU A 85 -19.02 0.34 -8.30
N CYS A 86 -20.12 0.97 -7.91
CA CYS A 86 -21.41 0.32 -7.75
C CYS A 86 -22.39 0.66 -8.85
N SER A 87 -22.18 1.71 -9.65
CA SER A 87 -23.15 2.09 -10.67
C SER A 87 -22.85 1.48 -12.03
N THR A 88 -23.92 1.17 -12.78
CA THR A 88 -23.80 0.89 -14.20
C THR A 88 -23.29 2.14 -14.94
N PRO A 89 -22.65 1.98 -16.12
CA PRO A 89 -22.08 3.13 -16.85
C PRO A 89 -23.09 4.21 -17.22
N ASP A 90 -24.36 3.86 -17.39
CA ASP A 90 -25.46 4.79 -17.68
C ASP A 90 -26.05 5.48 -16.42
N GLY A 91 -25.58 5.11 -15.22
CA GLY A 91 -26.00 5.70 -13.96
C GLY A 91 -27.33 5.21 -13.40
N ASN A 92 -28.08 4.38 -14.13
CA ASN A 92 -29.47 4.03 -13.78
C ASN A 92 -29.60 2.73 -12.96
N GLY A 93 -28.52 2.00 -12.77
CA GLY A 93 -28.51 0.71 -12.08
C GLY A 93 -27.36 0.56 -11.10
N GLN A 94 -27.46 -0.50 -10.30
CA GLN A 94 -26.40 -0.98 -9.41
C GLN A 94 -25.78 -2.27 -9.96
N LEU A 95 -24.45 -2.36 -9.95
CA LEU A 95 -23.67 -3.53 -10.33
C LEU A 95 -23.86 -4.67 -9.31
N GLU A 96 -23.81 -5.91 -9.79
CA GLU A 96 -24.04 -7.10 -8.96
C GLU A 96 -23.08 -7.22 -7.77
N ILE A 97 -21.85 -6.73 -7.91
CA ILE A 97 -20.86 -6.70 -6.82
C ILE A 97 -21.38 -5.92 -5.59
N CYS A 98 -22.17 -4.88 -5.79
CA CYS A 98 -22.74 -4.08 -4.69
C CYS A 98 -24.11 -4.59 -4.24
N LYS A 99 -24.92 -5.15 -5.15
CA LYS A 99 -26.21 -5.79 -4.82
C LYS A 99 -26.02 -7.01 -3.92
N THR A 100 -25.08 -7.89 -4.27
CA THR A 100 -24.76 -9.09 -3.47
C THR A 100 -24.22 -8.73 -2.09
N LYS A 101 -23.50 -7.61 -2.00
CA LYS A 101 -23.06 -7.01 -0.74
C LYS A 101 -24.15 -6.22 -0.02
N LYS A 102 -25.35 -6.05 -0.59
CA LYS A 102 -26.45 -5.27 0.01
C LYS A 102 -25.99 -3.86 0.38
N VAL A 103 -25.42 -3.14 -0.59
CA VAL A 103 -25.06 -1.73 -0.44
C VAL A 103 -26.29 -0.88 -0.78
N ASP A 104 -26.97 -0.38 0.25
CA ASP A 104 -28.25 0.33 0.08
C ASP A 104 -28.08 1.84 -0.18
N GLY A 105 -26.87 2.38 -0.03
CA GLY A 105 -26.58 3.80 -0.23
C GLY A 105 -25.10 4.10 -0.44
N TYR A 106 -24.82 5.29 -0.96
CA TYR A 106 -23.46 5.74 -1.28
C TYR A 106 -23.11 7.07 -0.59
N PRO A 107 -21.85 7.26 -0.18
CA PRO A 107 -20.82 6.24 -0.05
C PRO A 107 -21.16 5.25 1.09
N THR A 108 -20.62 4.02 1.03
CA THR A 108 -20.61 3.08 2.15
C THR A 108 -19.19 2.57 2.36
N TRP A 109 -18.70 2.65 3.59
CA TRP A 109 -17.44 2.07 4.03
C TRP A 109 -17.71 0.76 4.76
N GLU A 110 -17.11 -0.34 4.31
CA GLU A 110 -17.13 -1.65 4.99
C GLU A 110 -15.74 -1.95 5.53
N PHE A 111 -15.65 -2.39 6.78
CA PHE A 111 -14.40 -2.72 7.45
C PHE A 111 -14.19 -4.24 7.46
N ALA A 112 -12.97 -4.69 7.79
CA ALA A 112 -12.62 -6.11 7.79
C ALA A 112 -13.47 -6.97 8.76
N ASP A 113 -14.02 -6.36 9.81
CA ASP A 113 -14.95 -7.01 10.75
C ASP A 113 -16.40 -7.10 10.20
N GLY A 114 -16.65 -6.61 8.99
CA GLY A 114 -17.96 -6.55 8.34
C GLY A 114 -18.85 -5.39 8.80
N SER A 115 -18.41 -4.60 9.78
CA SER A 115 -19.14 -3.40 10.19
C SER A 115 -19.07 -2.32 9.12
N ARG A 116 -20.04 -1.39 9.15
CA ARG A 116 -20.20 -0.37 8.09
C ARG A 116 -20.43 1.03 8.64
N LEU A 117 -19.95 2.01 7.89
CA LEU A 117 -20.28 3.42 8.04
C LEU A 117 -20.83 3.94 6.71
N SER A 118 -22.03 4.53 6.73
CA SER A 118 -22.67 5.12 5.54
C SER A 118 -22.42 6.62 5.46
N GLY A 119 -22.38 7.19 4.27
CA GLY A 119 -22.17 8.63 4.06
C GLY A 119 -20.72 9.08 4.19
N GLU A 120 -20.46 10.35 3.90
CA GLU A 120 -19.12 10.94 3.96
C GLU A 120 -18.50 10.78 5.36
N ARG A 121 -17.21 10.44 5.42
CA ARG A 121 -16.42 10.22 6.63
C ARG A 121 -15.14 11.03 6.61
N THR A 122 -14.79 11.58 7.76
CA THR A 122 -13.51 12.23 8.02
C THR A 122 -12.39 11.20 8.13
N PHE A 123 -11.14 11.65 8.01
CA PHE A 123 -9.98 10.78 8.28
C PHE A 123 -9.94 10.28 9.72
N ALA A 124 -10.41 11.08 10.69
CA ALA A 124 -10.48 10.68 12.09
C ALA A 124 -11.41 9.48 12.28
N GLU A 125 -12.64 9.53 11.75
CA GLU A 125 -13.60 8.43 11.86
C GLU A 125 -13.10 7.16 11.16
N LEU A 126 -12.55 7.31 9.95
CA LEU A 126 -11.99 6.17 9.21
C LEU A 126 -10.78 5.58 9.92
N GLY A 127 -9.91 6.41 10.50
CA GLY A 127 -8.73 5.99 11.25
C GLY A 127 -9.08 5.30 12.56
N GLU A 128 -10.03 5.85 13.33
CA GLU A 128 -10.55 5.22 14.55
C GLU A 128 -11.07 3.80 14.26
N LYS A 129 -11.85 3.65 13.19
CA LYS A 129 -12.48 2.38 12.87
C LYS A 129 -11.55 1.35 12.21
N SER A 130 -10.53 1.80 11.47
CA SER A 130 -9.57 0.93 10.77
C SER A 130 -8.27 0.68 11.55
N GLY A 131 -7.97 1.51 12.55
CA GLY A 131 -6.66 1.55 13.21
C GLY A 131 -5.54 2.13 12.33
N CYS A 132 -5.87 2.86 11.27
CA CYS A 132 -4.89 3.50 10.39
C CYS A 132 -4.41 4.86 10.94
N PRO A 133 -3.14 5.24 10.72
CA PRO A 133 -2.59 6.50 11.21
C PRO A 133 -3.23 7.67 10.47
N VAL A 134 -3.99 8.49 11.19
CA VAL A 134 -4.70 9.65 10.64
C VAL A 134 -3.68 10.69 10.14
N PRO A 135 -3.82 11.23 8.92
CA PRO A 135 -3.01 12.34 8.45
C PRO A 135 -3.12 13.54 9.39
N PRO A 136 -2.04 14.29 9.65
CA PRO A 136 -2.14 15.52 10.44
C PRO A 136 -3.13 16.47 9.79
N SER A 137 -3.98 17.11 10.59
CA SER A 137 -4.86 18.18 10.12
C SER A 137 -4.00 19.35 9.65
N GLU A 138 -4.26 19.86 8.44
CA GLU A 138 -3.75 21.18 8.03
C GLU A 138 -4.39 22.31 8.86
#